data_AF-A0A4Z0BYY0-F1
#
_entry.id   AF-A0A4Z0BYY0-F1
#
_cell.length_a   1.000
_cell.length_b   1.000
_cell.length_c   1.000
_cell.angle_alpha   90.00
_cell.angle_beta   90.00
_cell.angle_gamma   90.00
#
_symmetry.space_group_name_H-M   'P 1'
#
loop_
_entity.id
_entity.type
_entity.pdbx_description
1 polymer ?
#
loop_
_entity_poly.entity_id
_entity_poly.type
_entity_poly.pdbx_seq_one_letter_code
_entity_poly.pdbx_strand_id
1 'polypeptide(L)' 'MKLPGSLKTTLNFQDADAFYEQLLDAHQGLNRDQSELLNARLILLLANQVGDAEILRGCVDAAAKLPA' A
#
# COMPACT_ATOMS: atom_id res chain seq x y z
N MET A 1 21.70 -15.35 -6.59
CA MET A 1 20.36 -15.78 -6.13
C MET A 1 19.79 -14.64 -5.29
N LYS A 2 18.80 -13.88 -5.81
CA LYS A 2 18.08 -12.90 -4.98
C LYS A 2 17.30 -13.70 -3.96
N LEU A 3 17.51 -13.45 -2.67
CA LEU A 3 16.63 -13.96 -1.63
C LEU A 3 15.21 -13.43 -1.95
N PRO A 4 14.15 -14.26 -1.90
CA PRO A 4 12.79 -13.76 -2.02
C PRO A 4 12.60 -12.61 -1.03
N GLY A 5 12.04 -11.50 -1.52
CA GLY A 5 12.02 -10.25 -0.80
C GLY A 5 11.19 -10.40 0.47
N SER A 6 11.81 -10.28 1.64
CA SER A 6 11.06 -10.27 2.90
C SER A 6 10.16 -9.03 2.96
N LEU A 7 8.94 -9.19 3.51
CA LEU A 7 8.02 -8.10 3.78
C LEU A 7 8.73 -7.02 4.62
N LYS A 8 8.64 -5.77 4.17
CA LYS A 8 9.18 -4.62 4.90
C LYS A 8 8.05 -3.90 5.62
N THR A 9 8.12 -3.86 6.94
CA THR A 9 7.15 -3.17 7.82
C THR A 9 7.68 -1.84 8.35
N THR A 10 8.91 -1.48 7.98
CA THR A 10 9.53 -0.19 8.28
C THR A 10 9.60 0.68 7.03
N LEU A 11 9.80 1.98 7.22
CA LEU A 11 9.96 2.95 6.14
C LEU A 11 11.03 2.47 5.14
N ASN A 12 10.66 2.35 3.87
CA ASN A 12 11.51 1.74 2.84
C ASN A 12 11.63 2.58 1.56
N PHE A 13 11.19 3.83 1.57
CA PHE A 13 11.33 4.73 0.41
C PHE A 13 11.65 6.15 0.86
N GLN A 14 12.37 6.88 0.01
CA GLN A 14 13.11 8.09 0.36
C GLN A 14 12.24 9.32 0.68
N ASP A 15 11.06 9.40 0.08
CA ASP A 15 10.20 10.60 0.15
C ASP A 15 8.77 10.21 0.55
N ALA A 16 8.66 9.73 1.80
CA ALA A 16 7.40 9.27 2.34
C ALA A 16 6.38 10.39 2.52
N ASP A 17 6.87 11.59 2.84
CA ASP A 17 6.03 12.77 3.02
C ASP A 17 5.41 13.19 1.69
N ALA A 18 6.20 13.29 0.60
CA ALA A 18 5.66 13.66 -0.71
C ALA A 18 4.63 12.64 -1.24
N PHE A 19 4.85 11.34 -1.03
CA PHE A 19 3.85 10.33 -1.40
C PHE A 19 2.57 10.46 -0.57
N TYR A 20 2.69 10.73 0.73
CA TYR A 20 1.55 10.91 1.60
C TYR A 20 0.73 12.16 1.22
N GLU A 21 1.39 13.27 0.91
CA GLU A 21 0.75 14.48 0.37
C GLU A 21 0.01 14.18 -0.94
N GLN A 22 0.66 13.49 -1.89
CA GLN A 22 0.02 13.10 -3.15
C GLN A 22 -1.23 12.23 -2.92
N LEU A 23 -1.19 11.34 -1.95
CA LEU A 23 -2.34 10.50 -1.60
C LEU A 23 -3.48 11.34 -1.01
N LEU A 24 -3.18 12.26 -0.09
CA LEU A 24 -4.17 13.18 0.48
C LEU A 24 -4.85 14.03 -0.59
N ASP A 25 -4.06 14.60 -1.50
CA ASP A 25 -4.58 15.39 -2.62
C ASP A 25 -5.51 14.57 -3.52
N ALA A 26 -5.18 13.30 -3.77
CA ALA A 26 -6.01 12.41 -4.56
C ALA A 26 -7.39 12.13 -3.91
N HIS A 27 -7.52 12.29 -2.59
CA HIS A 27 -8.77 12.15 -1.86
C HIS A 27 -9.59 13.44 -1.76
N GLN A 28 -9.02 14.61 -2.09
CA GLN A 28 -9.74 15.89 -1.94
C GLN A 28 -11.02 15.93 -2.78
N GLY A 29 -12.12 16.32 -2.15
CA GLY A 29 -13.43 16.43 -2.79
C GLY A 29 -14.16 15.11 -3.04
N LEU A 30 -13.55 13.96 -2.70
CA LEU A 30 -14.20 12.66 -2.78
C LEU A 30 -15.13 12.44 -1.59
N ASN A 31 -16.28 11.82 -1.84
CA ASN A 31 -17.08 11.24 -0.76
C ASN A 31 -16.44 9.93 -0.27
N ARG A 32 -17.04 9.33 0.77
CA ARG A 32 -16.55 8.09 1.37
C ARG A 32 -16.42 6.95 0.35
N ASP A 33 -17.46 6.66 -0.41
CA ASP A 33 -17.48 5.52 -1.34
C ASP A 33 -16.44 5.71 -2.47
N GLN A 34 -16.28 6.95 -2.94
CA GLN A 34 -15.26 7.30 -3.94
C GLN A 34 -13.85 7.16 -3.38
N SER A 35 -13.63 7.55 -2.12
CA SER A 35 -12.38 7.40 -1.40
C SER A 35 -12.02 5.92 -1.21
N GLU A 36 -13.00 5.08 -0.83
CA GLU A 36 -12.84 3.63 -0.72
C GLU A 36 -12.51 2.99 -2.09
N LEU A 37 -13.17 3.43 -3.17
CA LEU A 37 -12.87 2.98 -4.53
C LEU A 37 -11.46 3.38 -4.99
N LEU A 38 -11.01 4.60 -4.67
CA LEU A 38 -9.65 5.06 -4.95
C LEU A 38 -8.63 4.14 -4.27
N ASN A 39 -8.83 3.87 -2.98
CA ASN A 39 -7.96 2.99 -2.20
C ASN A 39 -7.89 1.57 -2.79
N ALA A 40 -9.03 0.98 -3.14
CA ALA A 40 -9.07 -0.35 -3.75
C ALA A 40 -8.29 -0.40 -5.08
N ARG A 41 -8.44 0.63 -5.94
CA ARG A 41 -7.70 0.73 -7.20
C ARG A 41 -6.21 0.91 -6.97
N LEU A 42 -5.82 1.76 -6.02
CA LEU A 42 -4.42 1.99 -5.67
C LEU A 42 -3.75 0.71 -5.15
N ILE A 43 -4.42 -0.05 -4.29
CA ILE A 43 -3.92 -1.35 -3.78
C ILE A 43 -3.62 -2.30 -4.93
N LEU A 44 -4.52 -2.42 -5.92
CA LEU A 44 -4.30 -3.30 -7.08
C LEU A 44 -3.13 -2.83 -7.96
N LEU A 45 -3.01 -1.53 -8.18
CA LEU A 45 -1.88 -0.96 -8.94
C LEU A 45 -0.54 -1.22 -8.25
N LEU A 46 -0.47 -1.00 -6.94
CA LEU A 46 0.72 -1.27 -6.14
C LEU A 46 1.04 -2.77 -6.11
N ALA A 47 0.01 -3.63 -5.99
CA ALA A 47 0.19 -5.08 -6.04
C ALA A 47 0.80 -5.53 -7.38
N ASN A 48 0.38 -4.92 -8.49
CA ASN A 48 0.97 -5.16 -9.81
C ASN A 48 2.44 -4.70 -9.88
N GLN A 49 2.81 -3.61 -9.20
CA GLN A 49 4.23 -3.19 -9.13
C GLN A 49 5.08 -4.13 -8.27
N VAL A 50 4.51 -4.72 -7.22
CA VAL A 50 5.20 -5.68 -6.34
C VAL A 50 5.43 -7.00 -7.07
N GLY A 51 4.40 -7.56 -7.72
CA GLY A 51 4.52 -8.76 -8.57
C GLY A 51 4.85 -10.07 -7.86
N ASP A 52 4.96 -10.07 -6.52
CA ASP A 52 5.36 -11.21 -5.70
C ASP A 52 4.22 -11.66 -4.77
N ALA A 53 3.70 -12.86 -5.03
CA ALA A 53 2.55 -13.40 -4.29
C ALA A 53 2.84 -13.68 -2.80
N GLU A 54 4.07 -14.01 -2.43
CA GLU A 54 4.45 -14.25 -1.03
C GLU A 54 4.47 -12.93 -0.25
N ILE A 55 5.04 -11.88 -0.85
CA ILE A 55 5.03 -10.53 -0.27
C ILE A 55 3.59 -10.03 -0.12
N LEU A 56 2.76 -10.19 -1.14
CA LEU A 56 1.37 -9.74 -1.11
C LEU A 56 0.55 -10.48 -0.04
N ARG A 57 0.76 -11.80 0.13
CA ARG A 57 0.16 -12.56 1.23
C ARG A 57 0.59 -11.98 2.58
N GLY A 58 1.88 -11.76 2.77
CA GLY A 58 2.42 -11.16 3.99
C GLY A 58 1.82 -9.79 4.29
N CYS A 59 1.64 -8.93 3.28
CA CYS A 59 0.99 -7.62 3.43
C CYS A 59 -0.45 -7.75 3.95
N VAL A 60 -1.25 -8.66 3.38
CA VAL A 60 -2.65 -8.88 3.80
C VAL A 60 -2.70 -9.42 5.22
N ASP A 61 -1.87 -10.41 5.56
CA ASP A 61 -1.82 -10.99 6.90
C ASP A 61 -1.35 -9.96 7.95
N ALA A 62 -0.43 -9.05 7.58
CA ALA A 62 0.01 -7.97 8.44
C ALA A 62 -1.09 -6.92 8.65
N ALA A 63 -1.79 -6.49 7.58
CA ALA A 63 -2.86 -5.50 7.66
C ALA A 63 -4.10 -6.02 8.41
N ALA A 64 -4.39 -7.32 8.33
CA ALA A 64 -5.49 -7.95 9.06
C ALA A 64 -5.26 -8.00 10.59
N LYS A 65 -4.01 -7.86 11.04
CA LYS A 65 -3.67 -7.72 12.46
C LYS A 65 -3.85 -6.26 12.83
N LEU A 66 -4.99 -5.94 13.46
CA LEU A 66 -5.22 -4.63 14.04
C LEU A 66 -4.07 -4.32 15.03
N PRO A 67 -3.46 -3.12 15.00
CA PRO A 67 -2.60 -2.70 16.09
C PRO A 67 -3.43 -2.71 17.38
N ALA A 68 -2.86 -3.28 18.44
CA ALA A 68 -3.44 -3.27 19.79
C ALA A 68 -3.63 -1.83 20.29
#